data_AF-A0A8R7JZI8-F1
#
_entry.id   AF-A0A8R7JZI8-F1
#
_cell.length_a   1.000
_cell.length_b   1.000
_cell.length_c   1.000
_cell.angle_alpha   90.00
_cell.angle_beta   90.00
_cell.angle_gamma   90.00
#
_symmetry.space_group_name_H-M   'P 1'
#
loop_
_entity.id
_entity.type
_entity.pdbx_description
1 polymer ?
#
loop_
_entity_poly.entity_id
_entity_poly.type
_entity_poly.pdbx_seq_one_letter_code
_entity_poly.pdbx_strand_id
1 'polypeptide(L)'
;MAQAYYQTAPVQCPLQRTELYMHLFLRQAAAGPNRNQAEILNPKVQPSGFGVTAASDWTIADRLEPSAKIVARAKGFHMQTGITNTSWYTSFNMVFEDER
;
A
#
# COMPACT_ATOMS: atom_id res chain seq x y z
N MET A 1 17.18 -43.66 20.93
CA MET A 1 17.54 -42.72 19.86
C MET A 1 16.38 -41.75 19.67
N ALA A 2 16.63 -40.44 19.70
CA ALA A 2 15.56 -39.43 19.61
C ALA A 2 15.12 -39.28 18.15
N GLN A 3 13.80 -39.38 17.91
CA GLN A 3 13.23 -39.27 16.57
C GLN A 3 13.06 -37.79 16.20
N ALA A 4 13.55 -37.38 15.03
CA ALA A 4 13.40 -36.01 14.55
C ALA A 4 11.90 -35.70 14.35
N TYR A 5 11.46 -34.52 14.83
CA TYR A 5 10.06 -34.09 14.81
C TYR A 5 9.57 -33.61 13.42
N TYR A 6 10.44 -33.62 12.42
CA TYR A 6 10.11 -33.19 11.06
C TYR A 6 10.70 -34.11 10.00
N GLN A 7 10.05 -34.12 8.84
CA GLN A 7 10.49 -34.77 7.63
C GLN A 7 10.41 -33.77 6.47
N THR A 8 11.34 -33.92 5.52
CA THR A 8 11.29 -33.22 4.24
C THR A 8 10.99 -34.22 3.14
N ALA A 9 10.30 -33.77 2.09
CA ALA A 9 10.00 -34.57 0.91
C ALA A 9 10.31 -33.74 -0.35
N PRO A 10 10.66 -34.39 -1.47
CA PRO A 10 10.84 -33.69 -2.74
C PRO A 10 9.51 -33.09 -3.21
N VAL A 11 9.57 -31.86 -3.71
CA VAL A 11 8.42 -31.19 -4.33
C VAL A 11 8.10 -31.90 -5.65
N GLN A 12 6.95 -32.59 -5.71
CA GLN A 12 6.57 -33.43 -6.85
C GLN A 12 6.09 -32.65 -8.09
N CYS A 13 5.76 -31.36 -7.94
CA CYS A 13 5.37 -30.48 -9.04
C CYS A 13 6.26 -29.25 -9.04
N PRO A 14 7.11 -29.03 -10.06
CA PRO A 14 7.87 -27.80 -10.16
C PRO A 14 6.89 -26.62 -10.11
N LEU A 15 7.19 -25.66 -9.25
CA LEU A 15 6.34 -24.48 -9.05
C LEU A 15 6.31 -23.71 -10.37
N GLN A 16 5.22 -23.83 -11.15
CA GLN A 16 5.01 -22.98 -12.31
C GLN A 16 4.77 -21.56 -11.80
N ARG A 17 5.74 -20.67 -12.05
CA ARG A 17 5.67 -19.26 -11.68
C ARG A 17 5.23 -18.46 -12.89
N THR A 18 4.10 -17.77 -12.76
CA THR A 18 3.72 -16.70 -13.68
C THR A 18 4.11 -15.38 -13.03
N GLU A 19 4.92 -14.60 -13.73
CA GLU A 19 5.29 -13.26 -13.28
C GLU A 19 4.32 -12.24 -13.88
N LEU A 20 3.77 -11.38 -13.03
CA LEU A 20 2.87 -10.30 -13.42
C LEU A 20 3.64 -8.98 -13.40
N TYR A 21 3.80 -8.37 -14.58
CA TYR A 21 4.41 -7.06 -14.75
C TYR A 21 3.31 -6.00 -14.86
N MET A 22 3.30 -5.04 -13.94
CA MET A 22 2.32 -3.94 -13.91
C MET A 22 3.02 -2.60 -13.84
N HIS A 23 2.56 -1.64 -14.65
CA HIS A 23 2.94 -0.24 -14.56
C HIS A 23 1.68 0.55 -14.23
N LEU A 24 1.60 1.07 -13.01
CA LEU A 24 0.39 1.68 -12.45
C LEU A 24 0.72 3.02 -11.79
N PHE A 25 -0.29 3.87 -11.65
CA PHE A 25 -0.16 5.23 -11.15
C PHE A 25 -1.04 5.43 -9.91
N LEU A 26 -0.43 5.57 -8.74
CA LEU A 26 -1.12 5.83 -7.47
C LEU A 26 -1.31 7.34 -7.26
N ARG A 27 -2.54 7.76 -6.92
CA ARG A 27 -2.90 9.19 -6.75
C ARG A 27 -3.31 9.48 -5.33
N GLN A 28 -2.56 10.37 -4.68
CA GLN A 28 -2.84 10.86 -3.33
C GLN A 28 -3.47 12.25 -3.41
N ALA A 29 -4.65 12.42 -2.81
CA ALA A 29 -5.36 13.68 -2.71
C ALA A 29 -5.65 13.98 -1.24
N ALA A 30 -4.76 14.75 -0.60
CA ALA A 30 -4.85 15.11 0.81
C ALA A 30 -5.98 16.09 1.14
N ALA A 31 -6.39 16.91 0.17
CA ALA A 31 -7.35 17.99 0.34
C ALA A 31 -8.17 18.21 -0.95
N GLY A 32 -9.16 19.11 -0.86
CA GLY A 32 -10.04 19.46 -1.97
C GLY A 32 -11.24 18.51 -2.13
N PRO A 33 -12.08 18.74 -3.15
CA PRO A 33 -13.32 17.99 -3.36
C PRO A 33 -13.10 16.50 -3.67
N ASN A 34 -11.91 16.15 -4.17
CA ASN A 34 -11.54 14.78 -4.52
C ASN A 34 -10.62 14.13 -3.47
N ARG A 35 -10.64 14.60 -2.22
CA ARG A 35 -9.77 14.02 -1.19
C ARG A 35 -10.05 12.52 -1.05
N ASN A 36 -8.99 11.73 -0.94
CA ASN A 36 -9.07 10.28 -0.85
C ASN A 36 -8.25 9.73 0.32
N GLN A 37 -8.07 10.57 1.34
CA GLN A 37 -7.49 10.22 2.63
C GLN A 37 -8.09 11.09 3.74
N ALA A 38 -7.95 10.63 4.98
CA ALA A 38 -8.41 11.35 6.15
C ALA A 38 -7.43 11.19 7.30
N GLU A 39 -7.02 12.31 7.91
CA GLU A 39 -6.21 12.32 9.12
C GLU A 39 -6.98 11.65 10.27
N ILE A 40 -6.34 10.68 10.93
CA ILE A 40 -6.87 9.95 12.10
C ILE A 40 -6.28 10.53 13.38
N LEU A 41 -4.96 10.80 13.36
CA LEU A 41 -4.20 11.27 14.50
C LEU A 41 -3.23 12.35 14.06
N ASN A 42 -3.15 13.42 14.85
CA ASN A 42 -2.15 14.47 14.65
C ASN A 42 -1.61 14.96 15.99
N PRO A 43 -0.41 14.51 16.38
CA PRO A 43 0.24 14.91 17.62
C PRO A 43 0.69 16.37 17.66
N LYS A 44 0.55 17.13 16.55
CA LYS A 44 1.01 18.52 16.39
C LYS A 44 2.51 18.73 16.67
N VAL A 45 3.32 17.69 16.46
CA VAL A 45 4.78 17.75 16.61
C VAL A 45 5.40 18.44 15.40
N GLN A 46 6.19 19.48 15.65
CA GLN A 46 6.90 20.27 14.64
C GLN A 46 8.39 19.90 14.57
N PRO A 47 9.07 20.13 13.44
CA PRO A 47 8.55 20.65 12.17
C PRO A 47 7.98 19.58 11.24
N SER A 48 8.23 18.30 11.52
CA SER A 48 8.04 17.21 10.57
C SER A 48 6.67 16.53 10.62
N GLY A 49 5.85 16.81 11.63
CA GLY A 49 4.58 16.12 11.83
C GLY A 49 4.72 14.70 12.37
N PHE A 50 5.77 14.41 13.17
CA PHE A 50 6.00 13.06 13.71
C PHE A 50 4.76 12.44 14.36
N GLY A 51 4.39 11.25 13.90
CA GLY A 51 3.23 10.49 14.36
C GLY A 51 1.90 10.89 13.71
N VAL A 52 1.86 11.89 12.82
CA VAL A 52 0.65 12.15 12.00
C VAL A 52 0.29 10.88 11.25
N THR A 53 -0.94 10.42 11.41
CA THR A 53 -1.45 9.18 10.82
C THR A 53 -2.74 9.47 10.09
N ALA A 54 -2.90 8.93 8.88
CA ALA A 54 -4.09 9.08 8.07
C ALA A 54 -4.52 7.76 7.43
N ALA A 55 -5.84 7.54 7.35
CA ALA A 55 -6.44 6.48 6.55
C ALA A 55 -6.38 6.89 5.08
N SER A 56 -6.13 5.90 4.21
CA SER A 56 -6.00 6.08 2.77
C SER A 56 -7.02 5.21 2.02
N ASP A 57 -7.67 5.81 1.01
CA ASP A 57 -8.39 5.11 -0.06
C ASP A 57 -7.89 5.64 -1.42
N TRP A 58 -6.60 5.49 -1.66
CA TRP A 58 -5.93 6.12 -2.81
C TRP A 58 -6.25 5.39 -4.11
N THR A 59 -6.68 6.13 -5.13
CA THR A 59 -6.98 5.56 -6.44
C THR A 59 -5.70 5.17 -7.17
N ILE A 60 -5.71 4.01 -7.82
CA ILE A 60 -4.64 3.53 -8.70
C ILE A 60 -5.19 3.42 -10.11
N ALA A 61 -4.54 4.08 -11.06
CA ALA A 61 -4.93 4.11 -12.45
C ALA A 61 -3.92 3.40 -13.37
N ASP A 62 -4.38 3.02 -14.57
CA ASP A 62 -3.54 2.41 -15.60
C ASP A 62 -2.64 3.41 -16.33
N ARG A 63 -2.94 4.72 -16.21
CA ARG A 63 -2.17 5.81 -16.82
C ARG A 63 -2.15 7.08 -15.95
N LEU A 64 -1.33 8.04 -16.34
CA LEU A 64 -1.10 9.27 -15.57
C LEU A 64 -2.23 10.30 -15.71
N GLU A 65 -2.95 10.32 -16.83
CA GLU A 65 -3.92 11.35 -17.19
C GLU A 65 -5.10 11.40 -16.22
N PRO A 66 -5.65 12.57 -15.86
CA PRO A 66 -6.75 12.67 -14.87
C PRO A 66 -7.95 11.77 -15.16
N SER A 67 -8.28 11.54 -16.44
CA SER A 67 -9.37 10.70 -16.91
C SER A 67 -9.04 9.20 -17.05
N ALA A 68 -7.82 8.77 -16.72
CA ALA A 68 -7.39 7.38 -16.83
C ALA A 68 -8.28 6.44 -16.00
N LYS A 69 -8.35 5.18 -16.44
CA LYS A 69 -9.21 4.18 -15.80
C LYS A 69 -8.64 3.85 -14.42
N ILE A 70 -9.49 3.92 -13.39
CA ILE A 70 -9.15 3.38 -12.07
C ILE A 70 -9.22 1.85 -12.18
N VAL A 71 -8.13 1.18 -11.79
CA VAL A 71 -8.01 -0.28 -11.86
C VAL A 71 -7.86 -0.92 -10.49
N ALA A 72 -7.48 -0.13 -9.48
CA ALA A 72 -7.37 -0.57 -8.10
C ALA A 72 -7.47 0.62 -7.13
N ARG A 73 -7.54 0.31 -5.84
CA ARG A 73 -7.37 1.26 -4.74
C ARG A 73 -6.39 0.75 -3.71
N ALA A 74 -5.49 1.62 -3.25
CA ALA A 74 -4.64 1.39 -2.10
C ALA A 74 -5.40 1.77 -0.82
N LYS A 75 -5.96 0.76 -0.15
CA LYS A 75 -6.75 0.92 1.07
C LYS A 75 -5.92 0.54 2.29
N GLY A 76 -5.74 1.48 3.21
CA GLY A 76 -4.90 1.27 4.39
C GLY A 76 -4.64 2.55 5.16
N PHE A 77 -3.40 2.73 5.61
CA PHE A 77 -2.98 3.93 6.33
C PHE A 77 -1.53 4.32 6.00
N HIS A 78 -1.21 5.57 6.29
CA HIS A 78 0.15 6.07 6.27
C HIS A 78 0.43 6.91 7.51
N MET A 79 1.70 6.90 7.95
CA MET A 79 2.16 7.59 9.15
C MET A 79 3.47 8.32 8.86
N GLN A 80 3.59 9.53 9.38
CA GLN A 80 4.84 10.27 9.38
C GLN A 80 5.74 9.67 10.48
N THR A 81 6.91 9.17 10.10
CA THR A 81 7.85 8.49 11.00
C THR A 81 9.19 9.21 11.21
N GLY A 82 9.46 10.29 10.50
CA GLY A 82 10.71 11.05 10.61
C GLY A 82 10.62 12.19 11.62
N ILE A 83 11.51 12.20 12.62
CA ILE A 83 11.56 13.24 13.66
C ILE A 83 12.10 14.57 13.11
N THR A 84 13.16 14.52 12.30
CA THR A 84 13.83 15.72 11.78
C THR A 84 13.48 16.04 10.33
N ASN A 85 13.14 15.02 9.54
CA ASN A 85 12.80 15.13 8.12
C ASN A 85 11.46 14.46 7.84
N THR A 86 10.79 14.87 6.76
CA THR A 86 9.55 14.20 6.33
C THR A 86 9.86 12.81 5.81
N SER A 87 9.31 11.79 6.47
CA SER A 87 9.37 10.39 6.03
C SER A 87 8.04 9.72 6.31
N TRP A 88 7.45 9.09 5.30
CA TRP A 88 6.14 8.44 5.40
C TRP A 88 6.27 6.94 5.29
N TYR A 89 5.79 6.23 6.30
CA TYR A 89 5.52 4.79 6.24
C TYR A 89 4.10 4.59 5.72
N THR A 90 3.92 3.67 4.77
CA THR A 90 2.60 3.34 4.22
C THR A 90 2.38 1.83 4.29
N SER A 91 1.22 1.42 4.79
CA SER A 91 0.74 0.05 4.73
C SER A 91 -0.65 0.03 4.11
N PHE A 92 -0.82 -0.73 3.03
CA PHE A 92 -2.11 -0.83 2.34
C PHE A 92 -2.27 -2.17 1.65
N ASN A 93 -3.53 -2.54 1.42
CA ASN A 93 -3.91 -3.56 0.45
C ASN A 93 -4.20 -2.88 -0.89
N MET A 94 -3.64 -3.43 -1.97
CA MET A 94 -4.05 -3.06 -3.33
C MET A 94 -5.30 -3.87 -3.69
N VAL A 95 -6.45 -3.20 -3.68
CA VAL A 95 -7.75 -3.80 -3.99
C VAL A 95 -8.09 -3.48 -5.44
N PHE A 96 -7.97 -4.47 -6.33
CA PHE A 96 -8.34 -4.32 -7.74
C PHE A 96 -9.86 -4.13 -7.88
N GLU A 97 -10.28 -3.28 -8.83
CA GLU A 97 -11.70 -2.99 -9.08
C GLU A 97 -12.28 -3.82 -10.24
N ASP A 98 -11.46 -4.64 -10.91
CA ASP A 98 -11.92 -5.57 -11.94
C ASP A 98 -12.37 -6.90 -11.32
N GLU A 99 -13.31 -7.60 -11.95
CA GLU A 99 -13.81 -8.92 -11.53
C GLU A 99 -12.90 -10.08 -11.98
N ARG A 100 -11.71 -9.77 -12.50
CA ARG A 100 -10.77 -10.76 -13.08
C ARG A 100 -9.75 -11.27 -12.07
#